data_AF-A0A363RR57-F1
#
_entry.id   AF-A0A363RR57-F1
#
_cell.length_a   1.000
_cell.length_b   1.000
_cell.length_c   1.000
_cell.angle_alpha   90.00
_cell.angle_beta   90.00
_cell.angle_gamma   90.00
#
_symmetry.space_group_name_H-M   'P 1'
#
loop_
_entity.id
_entity.type
_entity.pdbx_description
1 polymer ?
#
loop_
_entity_poly.entity_id
_entity_poly.type
_entity_poly.pdbx_seq_one_letter_code
_entity_poly.pdbx_strand_id
1 'polypeptide(L)'
;MQVFGYEKNGDATFYTATGHMDGTAVTAPLMRYQGGRSFGSEARDAKEDANLGNVTVSFTSGLKGTVQFPGEPAVEIRRFLVDSAMEGVTNPVMQNGTRLMTMLVLNAQREVAFQWMAELSRSRDNRTELTMHQHGYNPRGYGGTIFQKLVCEPDGLRSRFTCLPSGSEPVLGFDGKPAEGPNIARLNFELAGYDLSGFVDLAGAGESQPVTTLQLTGFDQFSSIKGSTRVVDGKLITPYTQQNYYPDGNEFGPGACSLQCSARENFNTLMPINGTWVVEDELTGKPGRGLALDIQGSTAILQIFNYRPDGQPSFHMGSADYVSKGVDTLATVATIPMDEYANGRSIGGVQQPAQWRSHAGDALLEFAYQKFNAQPQEEWQYWTSGLVQLPGEQPVRIRRLQLERAETWPEEFLGQWFLPALQTSFTLSKIEGNAAVSEDGLASCRPPVTGSADNQVSCIVRLGDGASWNRDSPKPLMNRGGAMIRLRDRHGNGVGLGQLDWAKD
;
A
#
# COMPACT_ATOMS: atom_id res chain seq x y z
N MET A 1 -11.73 -3.56 13.51
CA MET A 1 -10.95 -4.82 13.43
C MET A 1 -11.89 -6.00 13.17
N GLN A 2 -11.35 -7.06 12.56
CA GLN A 2 -12.03 -8.34 12.35
C GLN A 2 -11.17 -9.43 12.98
N VAL A 3 -11.81 -10.39 13.65
CA VAL A 3 -11.15 -11.50 14.34
C VAL A 3 -11.75 -12.79 13.81
N PHE A 4 -10.92 -13.61 13.18
CA PHE A 4 -11.28 -14.97 12.81
C PHE A 4 -10.92 -15.88 13.98
N GLY A 5 -11.89 -16.64 14.47
CA GLY A 5 -11.73 -17.41 15.70
C GLY A 5 -12.66 -18.61 15.75
N TYR A 6 -12.79 -19.18 16.94
CA TYR A 6 -13.56 -20.40 17.14
C TYR A 6 -14.45 -20.28 18.38
N GLU A 7 -15.60 -20.93 18.31
CA GLU A 7 -16.47 -21.13 19.46
C GLU A 7 -15.94 -22.25 20.36
N LYS A 8 -16.44 -22.33 21.60
CA LYS A 8 -16.03 -23.38 22.56
C LYS A 8 -16.33 -24.80 22.07
N ASN A 9 -17.31 -24.95 21.17
CA ASN A 9 -17.65 -26.23 20.55
C ASN A 9 -16.75 -26.58 19.33
N GLY A 10 -15.81 -25.71 18.97
CA GLY A 10 -14.89 -25.90 17.84
C GLY A 10 -15.39 -25.38 16.50
N ASP A 11 -16.62 -24.85 16.40
CA ASP A 11 -17.07 -24.23 15.16
C ASP A 11 -16.31 -22.94 14.86
N ALA A 12 -15.99 -22.71 13.58
CA ALA A 12 -15.47 -21.43 13.12
C ALA A 12 -16.49 -20.32 13.34
N THR A 13 -15.98 -19.12 13.61
CA THR A 13 -16.79 -17.92 13.81
C THR A 13 -15.93 -16.70 13.49
N PHE A 14 -16.57 -15.54 13.47
CA PHE A 14 -15.85 -14.27 13.38
C PHE A 14 -16.46 -13.25 14.33
N TYR A 15 -15.62 -12.30 14.73
CA TYR A 15 -16.01 -11.17 15.54
C TYR A 15 -15.59 -9.87 14.87
N THR A 16 -16.37 -8.81 15.05
CA THR A 16 -16.01 -7.48 14.58
C THR A 16 -16.05 -6.50 15.74
N ALA A 17 -15.15 -5.52 15.70
CA ALA A 17 -15.13 -4.42 16.64
C ALA A 17 -14.81 -3.13 15.88
N THR A 18 -15.65 -2.13 16.07
CA THR A 18 -15.52 -0.80 15.45
C THR A 18 -15.56 0.23 16.58
N GLY A 19 -14.60 1.15 16.58
CA GLY A 19 -14.50 2.20 17.58
C GLY A 19 -13.61 3.33 17.09
N HIS A 20 -13.68 4.45 17.78
CA HIS A 20 -12.83 5.61 17.51
C HIS A 20 -11.43 5.37 18.06
N MET A 21 -10.44 5.79 17.28
CA MET A 21 -9.05 5.80 17.73
C MET A 21 -8.84 6.97 18.68
N ASP A 22 -8.29 6.71 19.86
CA ASP A 22 -7.85 7.69 20.84
C ASP A 22 -6.33 7.58 20.98
N GLY A 23 -5.61 8.57 20.44
CA GLY A 23 -4.17 8.51 20.27
C GLY A 23 -3.75 7.32 19.42
N THR A 24 -3.12 6.32 20.03
CA THR A 24 -2.70 5.08 19.35
C THR A 24 -3.53 3.86 19.73
N ALA A 25 -4.59 4.03 20.52
CA ALA A 25 -5.40 2.95 21.03
C ALA A 25 -6.86 3.04 20.59
N VAL A 26 -7.55 1.91 20.58
CA VAL A 26 -9.00 1.81 20.40
C VAL A 26 -9.53 0.78 21.38
N THR A 27 -10.60 1.13 22.08
CA THR A 27 -11.39 0.20 22.89
C THR A 27 -12.79 0.13 22.30
N ALA A 28 -13.25 -1.07 21.95
CA ALA A 28 -14.52 -1.26 21.28
C ALA A 28 -15.20 -2.57 21.70
N PRO A 29 -16.54 -2.66 21.64
CA PRO A 29 -17.25 -3.91 21.88
C PRO A 29 -16.90 -4.93 20.79
N LEU A 30 -16.62 -6.17 21.20
CA LEU A 30 -16.34 -7.28 20.31
C LEU A 30 -17.63 -8.05 20.04
N MET A 31 -18.20 -7.83 18.85
CA MET A 31 -19.52 -8.27 18.46
C MET A 31 -19.47 -9.51 17.56
N ARG A 32 -20.43 -10.43 17.76
CA ARG A 32 -20.72 -11.56 16.87
C ARG A 32 -22.05 -11.34 16.18
N TYR A 33 -22.15 -11.84 14.95
CA TYR A 33 -23.35 -11.75 14.11
C TYR A 33 -23.76 -13.13 13.60
N GLN A 34 -25.03 -13.29 13.22
CA GLN A 34 -25.56 -14.54 12.66
C GLN A 34 -26.62 -14.28 11.57
N GLY A 35 -26.89 -15.30 10.76
CA GLY A 35 -28.01 -15.35 9.82
C GLY A 35 -27.81 -14.60 8.50
N GLY A 36 -26.58 -14.12 8.21
CA GLY A 36 -26.31 -13.42 6.96
C GLY A 36 -26.05 -14.35 5.77
N ARG A 37 -25.52 -13.77 4.70
CA ARG A 37 -25.32 -14.43 3.40
C ARG A 37 -24.22 -15.51 3.42
N SER A 38 -24.56 -16.73 3.00
CA SER A 38 -23.61 -17.81 2.69
C SER A 38 -23.19 -17.78 1.21
N PHE A 39 -22.13 -18.51 0.87
CA PHE A 39 -21.75 -18.71 -0.54
C PHE A 39 -22.92 -19.25 -1.37
N GLY A 40 -23.11 -18.68 -2.57
CA GLY A 40 -24.14 -19.08 -3.52
C GLY A 40 -25.59 -18.80 -3.09
N SER A 41 -25.81 -18.15 -1.94
CA SER A 41 -27.14 -17.81 -1.46
C SER A 41 -27.59 -16.42 -1.90
N GLU A 42 -28.90 -16.17 -1.81
CA GLU A 42 -29.50 -14.85 -1.96
C GLU A 42 -28.95 -13.83 -0.94
N ALA A 43 -29.04 -12.54 -1.27
CA ALA A 43 -28.63 -11.46 -0.38
C ALA A 43 -29.39 -11.52 0.96
N ARG A 44 -28.66 -11.45 2.08
CA ARG A 44 -29.21 -11.52 3.44
C ARG A 44 -28.41 -10.65 4.39
N ASP A 45 -29.11 -9.76 5.08
CA ASP A 45 -28.58 -9.01 6.21
C ASP A 45 -28.43 -9.95 7.42
N ALA A 46 -27.31 -9.85 8.10
CA ALA A 46 -27.12 -10.52 9.38
C ALA A 46 -27.70 -9.70 10.52
N LYS A 47 -27.85 -10.35 11.67
CA LYS A 47 -28.27 -9.73 12.93
C LYS A 47 -27.20 -9.90 13.99
N GLU A 48 -27.14 -8.94 14.91
CA GLU A 48 -26.35 -9.08 16.13
C GLU A 48 -26.77 -10.34 16.89
N ASP A 49 -25.77 -11.02 17.43
CA ASP A 49 -25.96 -12.29 18.14
C ASP A 49 -25.37 -12.25 19.54
N ALA A 50 -24.13 -11.78 19.70
CA ALA A 50 -23.48 -11.70 21.00
C ALA A 50 -22.52 -10.51 21.11
N ASN A 51 -22.34 -10.02 22.34
CA ASN A 51 -21.29 -9.09 22.73
C ASN A 51 -20.37 -9.80 23.72
N LEU A 52 -19.10 -9.97 23.37
CA LEU A 52 -18.13 -10.71 24.18
C LEU A 52 -17.44 -9.82 25.23
N GLY A 53 -17.74 -8.52 25.25
CA GLY A 53 -17.06 -7.50 26.04
C GLY A 53 -16.16 -6.63 25.18
N ASN A 54 -15.34 -5.81 25.81
CA ASN A 54 -14.47 -4.88 25.10
C ASN A 54 -13.13 -5.51 24.73
N VAL A 55 -12.74 -5.31 23.47
CA VAL A 55 -11.37 -5.53 23.00
C VAL A 55 -10.63 -4.19 23.02
N THR A 56 -9.38 -4.20 23.46
CA THR A 56 -8.48 -3.05 23.37
C THR A 56 -7.35 -3.37 22.41
N VAL A 57 -7.11 -2.49 21.44
CA VAL A 57 -5.94 -2.56 20.56
C VAL A 57 -5.13 -1.29 20.75
N SER A 58 -3.81 -1.40 20.80
CA SER A 58 -2.89 -0.26 20.87
C SER A 58 -1.74 -0.46 19.91
N PHE A 59 -1.41 0.55 19.13
CA PHE A 59 -0.32 0.49 18.16
C PHE A 59 0.91 1.25 18.67
N THR A 60 2.10 0.69 18.43
CA THR A 60 3.37 1.41 18.58
C THR A 60 3.87 1.90 17.22
N SER A 61 3.51 1.18 16.15
CA SER A 61 3.77 1.53 14.75
C SER A 61 2.71 0.90 13.84
N GLY A 62 2.76 1.18 12.53
CA GLY A 62 1.94 0.49 11.54
C GLY A 62 2.24 -1.01 11.37
N LEU A 63 3.28 -1.53 12.03
CA LEU A 63 3.68 -2.94 11.98
C LEU A 63 3.52 -3.69 13.31
N LYS A 64 3.34 -3.00 14.43
CA LYS A 64 3.38 -3.58 15.78
C LYS A 64 2.37 -2.92 16.71
N GLY A 65 1.90 -3.72 17.66
CA GLY A 65 1.02 -3.24 18.72
C GLY A 65 0.73 -4.32 19.74
N THR A 66 -0.31 -4.10 20.54
CA THR A 66 -0.88 -5.07 21.47
C THR A 66 -2.38 -5.21 21.25
N VAL A 67 -2.92 -6.40 21.48
CA VAL A 67 -4.37 -6.64 21.58
C VAL A 67 -4.68 -7.25 22.95
N GLN A 68 -5.77 -6.81 23.55
CA GLN A 68 -6.33 -7.41 24.75
C GLN A 68 -7.78 -7.81 24.45
N PHE A 69 -8.03 -9.12 24.40
CA PHE A 69 -9.38 -9.66 24.27
C PHE A 69 -10.11 -9.68 25.63
N PRO A 70 -11.45 -9.71 25.63
CA PRO A 70 -12.22 -9.82 26.87
C PRO A 70 -11.78 -11.02 27.72
N GLY A 71 -11.43 -10.76 28.99
CA GLY A 71 -11.00 -11.81 29.93
C GLY A 71 -9.60 -12.38 29.68
N GLU A 72 -8.83 -11.79 28.77
CA GLU A 72 -7.45 -12.20 28.46
C GLU A 72 -6.44 -11.12 28.87
N PRO A 73 -5.17 -11.49 29.14
CA PRO A 73 -4.09 -10.51 29.21
C PRO A 73 -3.82 -9.90 27.83
N ALA A 74 -3.21 -8.72 27.82
CA ALA A 74 -2.73 -8.13 26.57
C ALA A 74 -1.60 -8.98 25.97
N VAL A 75 -1.62 -9.15 24.66
CA VAL A 75 -0.59 -9.88 23.90
C VAL A 75 -0.08 -9.02 22.74
N GLU A 76 1.17 -9.23 22.36
CA GLU A 76 1.77 -8.54 21.21
C GLU A 76 1.13 -9.00 19.90
N ILE A 77 0.91 -8.05 18.99
CA ILE A 77 0.50 -8.31 17.61
C ILE A 77 1.51 -7.69 16.66
N ARG A 78 1.67 -8.33 15.50
CA ARG A 78 2.49 -7.84 14.39
C ARG A 78 1.70 -7.94 13.10
N ARG A 79 1.97 -7.02 12.16
CA ARG A 79 1.49 -7.17 10.79
C ARG A 79 2.04 -8.48 10.23
N PHE A 80 1.14 -9.28 9.65
CA PHE A 80 1.54 -10.50 8.96
C PHE A 80 2.35 -10.13 7.71
N LEU A 81 3.53 -10.74 7.56
CA LEU A 81 4.39 -10.59 6.38
C LEU A 81 4.72 -11.98 5.84
N VAL A 82 4.63 -12.14 4.51
CA VAL A 82 5.01 -13.37 3.82
C VAL A 82 6.53 -13.37 3.65
N ASP A 83 7.20 -14.25 4.38
CA ASP A 83 8.62 -14.53 4.16
C ASP A 83 8.77 -15.35 2.87
N SER A 84 9.64 -14.91 1.97
CA SER A 84 9.93 -15.63 0.72
C SER A 84 11.41 -15.61 0.39
N ALA A 85 11.96 -16.79 0.13
CA ALA A 85 13.31 -16.97 -0.40
C ALA A 85 13.33 -17.08 -1.94
N MET A 86 12.18 -16.96 -2.60
CA MET A 86 12.09 -17.08 -4.05
C MET A 86 12.61 -15.82 -4.72
N GLU A 87 13.53 -15.99 -5.67
CA GLU A 87 13.94 -14.90 -6.53
C GLU A 87 12.78 -14.42 -7.39
N GLY A 88 12.61 -13.10 -7.46
CA GLY A 88 11.55 -12.52 -8.26
C GLY A 88 11.59 -11.01 -8.25
N VAL A 89 10.96 -10.41 -9.25
CA VAL A 89 10.81 -8.95 -9.31
C VAL A 89 9.99 -8.42 -8.12
N THR A 90 9.04 -9.22 -7.64
CA THR A 90 8.11 -8.90 -6.56
C THR A 90 8.71 -9.05 -5.16
N ASN A 91 9.80 -9.80 -5.00
CA ASN A 91 10.45 -10.05 -3.71
C ASN A 91 11.59 -9.03 -3.48
N PRO A 92 11.49 -8.09 -2.53
CA PRO A 92 12.55 -7.11 -2.30
C PRO A 92 13.83 -7.72 -1.70
N VAL A 93 13.73 -8.83 -0.96
CA VAL A 93 14.89 -9.47 -0.31
C VAL A 93 15.68 -10.27 -1.34
N MET A 94 14.98 -11.10 -2.12
CA MET A 94 15.57 -11.90 -3.20
C MET A 94 15.29 -11.25 -4.56
N GLN A 95 15.48 -9.94 -4.64
CA GLN A 95 15.08 -9.20 -5.81
C GLN A 95 15.90 -9.58 -7.04
N ASN A 96 15.19 -9.78 -8.14
CA ASN A 96 15.78 -9.81 -9.46
C ASN A 96 15.29 -8.59 -10.27
N GLY A 97 16.20 -7.90 -10.94
CA GLY A 97 15.93 -6.60 -11.56
C GLY A 97 15.98 -5.44 -10.57
N THR A 98 15.18 -4.42 -10.86
CA THR A 98 15.25 -3.09 -10.25
C THR A 98 13.93 -2.73 -9.57
N ARG A 99 13.99 -2.07 -8.41
CA ARG A 99 12.83 -1.53 -7.68
C ARG A 99 13.05 -0.06 -7.37
N LEU A 100 12.05 0.75 -7.65
CA LEU A 100 12.10 2.19 -7.45
C LEU A 100 11.19 2.58 -6.30
N MET A 101 11.75 3.36 -5.38
CA MET A 101 11.06 3.84 -4.18
C MET A 101 11.16 5.36 -4.09
N THR A 102 10.14 5.99 -3.52
CA THR A 102 10.23 7.36 -3.03
C THR A 102 10.50 7.34 -1.54
N MET A 103 11.51 8.09 -1.12
CA MET A 103 11.93 8.26 0.26
C MET A 103 11.76 9.72 0.67
N LEU A 104 10.98 9.97 1.72
CA LEU A 104 10.75 11.27 2.34
C LEU A 104 11.43 11.30 3.70
N VAL A 105 12.50 12.08 3.80
CA VAL A 105 13.25 12.28 5.03
C VAL A 105 12.61 13.41 5.82
N LEU A 106 12.32 13.17 7.08
CA LEU A 106 11.58 14.09 7.93
C LEU A 106 12.52 14.78 8.92
N ASN A 107 12.37 16.10 9.08
CA ASN A 107 13.05 16.86 10.13
C ASN A 107 12.44 16.57 11.51
N ALA A 108 12.96 17.23 12.56
CA ALA A 108 12.47 17.08 13.93
C ALA A 108 10.99 17.50 14.10
N GLN A 109 10.50 18.39 13.23
CA GLN A 109 9.11 18.87 13.17
C GLN A 109 8.20 17.94 12.33
N ARG A 110 8.74 16.83 11.80
CA ARG A 110 8.08 15.89 10.89
C ARG A 110 7.64 16.50 9.55
N GLU A 111 8.36 17.52 9.11
CA GLU A 111 8.23 18.09 7.77
C GLU A 111 9.27 17.45 6.85
N VAL A 112 8.99 17.40 5.55
CA VAL A 112 9.91 16.80 4.58
C VAL A 112 11.14 17.71 4.41
N ALA A 113 12.29 17.24 4.88
CA ALA A 113 13.59 17.88 4.69
C ALA A 113 14.18 17.52 3.32
N PHE A 114 14.02 16.26 2.90
CA PHE A 114 14.51 15.76 1.62
C PHE A 114 13.53 14.78 1.01
N GLN A 115 13.38 14.85 -0.31
CA GLN A 115 12.80 13.78 -1.11
C GLN A 115 13.90 13.12 -1.94
N TRP A 116 14.03 11.81 -1.81
CA TRP A 116 14.92 10.99 -2.62
C TRP A 116 14.13 9.99 -3.44
N MET A 117 14.63 9.72 -4.63
CA MET A 117 14.27 8.53 -5.39
C MET A 117 15.39 7.52 -5.18
N ALA A 118 15.02 6.31 -4.77
CA ALA A 118 15.97 5.27 -4.41
C ALA A 118 15.72 4.02 -5.27
N GLU A 119 16.79 3.52 -5.88
CA GLU A 119 16.77 2.35 -6.74
C GLU A 119 17.45 1.17 -6.03
N LEU A 120 16.67 0.16 -5.64
CA LEU A 120 17.18 -1.10 -5.08
C LEU A 120 17.39 -2.07 -6.24
N SER A 121 18.57 -2.67 -6.32
CA SER A 121 18.90 -3.69 -7.32
C SER A 121 19.85 -4.73 -6.75
N ARG A 122 19.94 -5.88 -7.40
CA ARG A 122 20.95 -6.90 -7.08
C ARG A 122 22.07 -6.82 -8.11
N SER A 123 23.28 -6.54 -7.64
CA SER A 123 24.48 -6.50 -8.49
C SER A 123 24.85 -7.89 -9.00
N ARG A 124 25.75 -7.96 -10.00
CA ARG A 124 26.23 -9.24 -10.56
C ARG A 124 26.92 -10.14 -9.54
N ASP A 125 27.44 -9.56 -8.46
CA ASP A 125 28.09 -10.29 -7.36
C ASP A 125 27.09 -10.70 -6.27
N ASN A 126 25.79 -10.71 -6.58
CA ASN A 126 24.68 -10.98 -5.67
C ASN A 126 24.54 -10.03 -4.48
N ARG A 127 25.26 -8.90 -4.47
CA ARG A 127 25.10 -7.85 -3.44
C ARG A 127 23.90 -6.97 -3.75
N THR A 128 23.08 -6.70 -2.74
CA THR A 128 21.99 -5.73 -2.86
C THR A 128 22.57 -4.31 -2.78
N GLU A 129 22.35 -3.52 -3.82
CA GLU A 129 22.81 -2.13 -3.94
C GLU A 129 21.60 -1.20 -3.95
N LEU A 130 21.69 -0.12 -3.18
CA LEU A 130 20.73 0.98 -3.19
C LEU A 130 21.40 2.21 -3.80
N THR A 131 20.89 2.66 -4.93
CA THR A 131 21.34 3.88 -5.62
C THR A 131 20.43 5.05 -5.27
N MET A 132 21.01 6.15 -4.81
CA MET A 132 20.28 7.33 -4.36
C MET A 132 20.36 8.45 -5.41
N HIS A 133 19.22 8.99 -5.81
CA HIS A 133 19.12 10.02 -6.84
C HIS A 133 18.69 11.38 -6.27
N GLN A 134 19.38 12.44 -6.71
CA GLN A 134 19.09 13.83 -6.44
C GLN A 134 18.01 14.26 -7.46
N HIS A 135 16.86 14.72 -6.95
CA HIS A 135 15.62 15.09 -7.66
C HIS A 135 14.62 13.96 -7.99
N GLY A 136 13.36 14.26 -7.66
CA GLY A 136 12.18 13.50 -8.00
C GLY A 136 11.51 14.00 -9.28
N TYR A 137 10.95 13.04 -10.02
CA TYR A 137 10.13 13.20 -11.23
C TYR A 137 10.80 13.85 -12.45
N ASN A 138 11.44 13.00 -13.28
CA ASN A 138 11.63 13.29 -14.71
C ASN A 138 10.55 12.55 -15.51
N PRO A 139 9.59 13.25 -16.14
CA PRO A 139 8.57 12.63 -16.99
C PRO A 139 9.10 12.09 -18.32
N ARG A 140 10.42 12.04 -18.57
CA ARG A 140 11.01 11.57 -19.83
C ARG A 140 12.02 10.42 -19.68
N GLY A 141 12.11 9.80 -18.52
CA GLY A 141 12.89 8.59 -18.31
C GLY A 141 13.68 8.57 -17.01
N TYR A 142 14.16 7.37 -16.68
CA TYR A 142 15.09 7.10 -15.59
C TYR A 142 16.35 7.95 -15.76
N GLY A 143 16.63 8.81 -14.78
CA GLY A 143 17.78 9.71 -14.83
C GLY A 143 17.62 10.86 -13.86
N GLY A 144 17.83 10.60 -12.58
CA GLY A 144 18.21 11.61 -11.59
C GLY A 144 19.71 11.53 -11.35
N THR A 145 20.36 12.65 -11.04
CA THR A 145 21.79 12.69 -10.73
C THR A 145 22.04 11.81 -9.51
N ILE A 146 22.78 10.71 -9.68
CA ILE A 146 23.10 9.83 -8.55
C ILE A 146 24.03 10.59 -7.61
N PHE A 147 23.68 10.66 -6.32
CA PHE A 147 24.55 11.31 -5.33
C PHE A 147 25.27 10.33 -4.41
N GLN A 148 24.73 9.12 -4.24
CA GLN A 148 25.38 8.11 -3.42
C GLN A 148 24.92 6.68 -3.78
N LYS A 149 25.80 5.71 -3.54
CA LYS A 149 25.48 4.28 -3.58
C LYS A 149 25.74 3.65 -2.23
N LEU A 150 24.84 2.76 -1.82
CA LEU A 150 24.91 2.01 -0.57
C LEU A 150 24.85 0.51 -0.87
N VAL A 151 25.57 -0.29 -0.07
CA VAL A 151 25.40 -1.74 -0.02
C VAL A 151 24.43 -2.04 1.11
N CYS A 152 23.40 -2.82 0.82
CA CYS A 152 22.33 -3.16 1.76
C CYS A 152 22.37 -4.63 2.14
N GLU A 153 22.19 -4.89 3.42
CA GLU A 153 22.05 -6.24 3.98
C GLU A 153 20.63 -6.40 4.52
N PRO A 154 19.84 -7.38 4.02
CA PRO A 154 18.52 -7.68 4.56
C PRO A 154 18.59 -8.42 5.91
N ASP A 155 17.60 -8.17 6.77
CA ASP A 155 17.36 -8.86 8.03
C ASP A 155 16.57 -10.17 7.76
N GLY A 156 17.31 -11.23 7.43
CA GLY A 156 16.73 -12.53 7.09
C GLY A 156 15.87 -12.48 5.83
N LEU A 157 14.66 -13.04 5.89
CA LEU A 157 13.68 -13.03 4.79
C LEU A 157 12.70 -11.85 4.87
N ARG A 158 12.90 -10.94 5.84
CA ARG A 158 12.10 -9.72 5.94
C ARG A 158 12.69 -8.65 5.06
N SER A 159 11.82 -7.87 4.46
CA SER A 159 12.15 -6.72 3.62
C SER A 159 12.68 -5.52 4.42
N ARG A 160 13.55 -5.78 5.40
CA ARG A 160 14.15 -4.82 6.31
C ARG A 160 15.65 -4.79 6.04
N PHE A 161 16.20 -3.62 5.76
CA PHE A 161 17.55 -3.46 5.23
C PHE A 161 18.37 -2.51 6.09
N THR A 162 19.64 -2.88 6.30
CA THR A 162 20.69 -1.98 6.78
C THR A 162 21.63 -1.67 5.63
N CYS A 163 21.74 -0.40 5.26
CA CYS A 163 22.52 0.06 4.13
C CYS A 163 23.68 0.96 4.56
N LEU A 164 24.87 0.68 4.06
CA LEU A 164 26.12 1.41 4.36
C LEU A 164 26.78 1.89 3.06
N PRO A 165 27.56 2.97 3.09
CA PRO A 165 28.31 3.45 1.93
C PRO A 165 29.14 2.36 1.26
N SER A 166 29.04 2.24 -0.07
CA SER A 166 29.78 1.23 -0.85
C SER A 166 31.29 1.50 -0.97
N GLY A 167 31.77 2.65 -0.49
CA GLY A 167 33.18 3.06 -0.53
C GLY A 167 33.71 3.50 -1.90
N SER A 168 32.86 3.62 -2.93
CA SER A 168 33.27 3.99 -4.29
C SER A 168 33.20 5.50 -4.56
N GLU A 169 34.09 5.98 -5.44
CA GLU A 169 34.32 7.35 -5.94
C GLU A 169 33.08 8.24 -6.16
N PRO A 170 33.24 9.58 -6.10
CA PRO A 170 32.13 10.53 -6.27
C PRO A 170 31.32 10.22 -7.52
N VAL A 171 30.01 10.04 -7.34
CA VAL A 171 29.15 9.79 -8.47
C VAL A 171 28.95 11.09 -9.23
N LEU A 172 29.53 11.14 -10.43
CA LEU A 172 29.47 12.31 -11.30
C LEU A 172 28.10 12.34 -11.99
N GLY A 173 27.45 13.49 -11.92
CA GLY A 173 26.28 13.82 -12.70
C GLY A 173 26.56 13.83 -14.20
N PHE A 174 25.51 14.02 -14.99
CA PHE A 174 25.62 14.14 -16.45
C PHE A 174 26.53 15.29 -16.90
N ASP A 175 26.77 16.28 -16.03
CA ASP A 175 27.67 17.41 -16.23
C ASP A 175 29.13 17.14 -15.78
N GLY A 176 29.43 15.93 -15.31
CA GLY A 176 30.74 15.55 -14.81
C GLY A 176 31.07 16.07 -13.41
N LYS A 177 30.10 16.62 -12.67
CA LYS A 177 30.29 17.11 -11.30
C LYS A 177 29.66 16.18 -10.27
N PRO A 178 30.19 16.07 -9.04
CA PRO A 178 29.48 15.37 -7.97
C PRO A 178 28.09 15.97 -7.77
N ALA A 179 27.08 15.12 -7.66
CA ALA A 179 25.75 15.55 -7.26
C ALA A 179 25.80 16.18 -5.85
N GLU A 180 25.08 17.28 -5.64
CA GLU A 180 24.95 17.87 -4.31
C GLU A 180 23.94 17.05 -3.49
N GLY A 181 24.40 16.32 -2.49
CA GLY A 181 23.53 15.55 -1.61
C GLY A 181 24.11 15.43 -0.21
N PRO A 182 23.28 15.21 0.82
CA PRO A 182 23.80 14.92 2.15
C PRO A 182 24.54 13.58 2.11
N ASN A 183 25.65 13.48 2.84
CA ASN A 183 26.41 12.24 2.93
C ASN A 183 25.68 11.26 3.87
N ILE A 184 25.13 10.18 3.34
CA ILE A 184 24.47 9.14 4.11
C ILE A 184 25.54 8.24 4.74
N ALA A 185 25.61 8.21 6.07
CA ALA A 185 26.49 7.31 6.82
C ALA A 185 25.87 5.92 7.00
N ARG A 186 24.55 5.87 7.17
CA ARG A 186 23.77 4.65 7.32
C ARG A 186 22.30 4.92 6.97
N LEU A 187 21.65 3.96 6.32
CA LEU A 187 20.22 4.03 6.03
C LEU A 187 19.58 2.70 6.42
N ASN A 188 18.56 2.78 7.26
CA ASN A 188 17.80 1.62 7.74
C ASN A 188 16.36 1.80 7.29
N PHE A 189 15.78 0.80 6.62
CA PHE A 189 14.38 0.87 6.20
C PHE A 189 13.73 -0.50 6.14
N GLU A 190 12.41 -0.54 6.29
CA GLU A 190 11.57 -1.72 6.09
C GLU A 190 10.47 -1.42 5.08
N LEU A 191 10.30 -2.32 4.11
CA LEU A 191 9.22 -2.33 3.13
C LEU A 191 8.08 -3.24 3.60
N ALA A 192 6.86 -2.73 3.65
CA ALA A 192 5.67 -3.49 3.99
C ALA A 192 4.57 -3.26 2.94
N GLY A 193 4.68 -3.99 1.83
CA GLY A 193 3.86 -3.78 0.65
C GLY A 193 4.20 -2.43 0.01
N TYR A 194 3.21 -1.55 -0.07
CA TYR A 194 3.38 -0.21 -0.64
C TYR A 194 4.19 0.74 0.24
N ASP A 195 4.09 0.64 1.57
CA ASP A 195 4.71 1.61 2.47
C ASP A 195 6.15 1.23 2.81
N LEU A 196 6.99 2.25 2.99
CA LEU A 196 8.30 2.10 3.63
C LEU A 196 8.45 3.06 4.80
N SER A 197 9.21 2.64 5.80
CA SER A 197 9.62 3.50 6.92
C SER A 197 10.99 3.12 7.44
N GLY A 198 11.67 4.04 8.11
CA GLY A 198 13.03 3.85 8.57
C GLY A 198 13.67 5.09 9.17
N PHE A 199 14.99 5.13 9.11
CA PHE A 199 15.79 6.29 9.51
C PHE A 199 17.06 6.35 8.69
N VAL A 200 17.61 7.56 8.60
CA VAL A 200 18.86 7.84 7.92
C VAL A 200 19.79 8.60 8.87
N ASP A 201 21.02 8.14 8.95
CA ASP A 201 22.12 8.81 9.63
C ASP A 201 22.89 9.61 8.58
N LEU A 202 22.86 10.94 8.68
CA LEU A 202 23.61 11.83 7.81
C LEU A 202 24.94 12.21 8.49
N ALA A 203 26.05 11.95 7.81
CA ALA A 203 27.36 12.42 8.22
C ALA A 203 27.40 13.95 8.10
N GLY A 204 27.97 14.61 9.11
CA GLY A 204 28.20 16.04 9.05
C GLY A 204 29.29 16.42 8.04
N ALA A 205 29.42 17.71 7.74
CA ALA A 205 30.35 18.25 6.73
C ALA A 205 31.85 18.22 7.16
N GLY A 206 32.27 17.18 7.89
CA GLY A 206 33.63 16.95 8.40
C GLY A 206 33.66 15.91 9.52
N GLU A 207 34.85 15.34 9.82
CA GLU A 207 35.03 14.27 10.83
C GLU A 207 34.59 14.65 12.25
N SER A 208 34.48 15.96 12.55
CA SER A 208 34.11 16.50 13.87
C SER A 208 32.64 16.92 14.00
N GLN A 209 31.84 16.83 12.93
CA GLN A 209 30.43 17.21 12.94
C GLN A 209 29.56 16.00 13.35
N PRO A 210 28.53 16.20 14.19
CA PRO A 210 27.71 15.10 14.69
C PRO A 210 26.91 14.44 13.57
N VAL A 211 26.78 13.11 13.64
CA VAL A 211 25.81 12.37 12.83
C VAL A 211 24.41 12.83 13.21
N THR A 212 23.62 13.21 12.22
CA THR A 212 22.22 13.57 12.41
C THR A 212 21.33 12.42 11.98
N THR A 213 20.60 11.81 12.93
CA THR A 213 19.60 10.78 12.63
C THR A 213 18.26 11.43 12.33
N LEU A 214 17.70 11.17 11.15
CA LEU A 214 16.39 11.66 10.71
C LEU A 214 15.45 10.50 10.43
N GLN A 215 14.15 10.71 10.65
CA GLN A 215 13.14 9.72 10.30
C GLN A 215 12.94 9.66 8.79
N LEU A 216 12.57 8.48 8.30
CA LEU A 216 12.27 8.23 6.90
C LEU A 216 10.88 7.62 6.80
N THR A 217 10.07 8.12 5.88
CA THR A 217 8.85 7.45 5.40
C THR A 217 8.87 7.44 3.88
N GLY A 218 8.05 6.62 3.24
CA GLY A 218 7.95 6.66 1.79
C GLY A 218 7.03 5.58 1.25
N PHE A 219 7.25 5.25 -0.01
CA PHE A 219 6.47 4.22 -0.69
C PHE A 219 7.24 3.57 -1.84
N ASP A 220 6.93 2.30 -2.09
CA ASP A 220 7.34 1.54 -3.27
C ASP A 220 6.53 2.03 -4.48
N GLN A 221 7.20 2.36 -5.58
CA GLN A 221 6.51 2.78 -6.80
C GLN A 221 6.21 1.57 -7.68
N PHE A 222 7.25 0.82 -8.01
CA PHE A 222 7.19 -0.37 -8.86
C PHE A 222 8.54 -1.10 -8.82
N SER A 223 8.53 -2.32 -9.33
CA SER A 223 9.74 -3.08 -9.67
C SER A 223 9.64 -3.66 -11.08
N SER A 224 10.77 -3.83 -11.74
CA SER A 224 10.83 -4.38 -13.10
C SER A 224 12.09 -5.20 -13.35
N ILE A 225 11.97 -6.19 -14.22
CA ILE A 225 13.10 -6.92 -14.78
C ILE A 225 12.96 -7.04 -16.29
N LYS A 226 14.06 -6.78 -16.99
CA LYS A 226 14.19 -6.95 -18.44
C LYS A 226 14.67 -8.36 -18.74
N GLY A 227 13.89 -9.12 -19.49
CA GLY A 227 14.30 -10.42 -20.00
C GLY A 227 15.15 -10.34 -21.28
N SER A 228 15.60 -11.49 -21.76
CA SER A 228 16.43 -11.59 -22.96
C SER A 228 15.66 -11.19 -24.22
N THR A 229 16.24 -10.32 -25.04
CA THR A 229 15.69 -9.94 -26.35
C THR A 229 15.75 -11.12 -27.32
N ARG A 230 14.65 -11.36 -28.04
CA ARG A 230 14.53 -12.41 -29.07
C ARG A 230 14.01 -11.84 -30.39
N VAL A 231 14.23 -12.55 -31.50
CA VAL A 231 13.69 -12.17 -32.82
C VAL A 231 12.47 -13.03 -33.14
N VAL A 232 11.34 -12.39 -33.46
CA VAL A 232 10.11 -13.04 -33.93
C VAL A 232 9.67 -12.32 -35.19
N ASP A 233 9.53 -13.06 -36.31
CA ASP A 233 9.15 -12.51 -37.62
C ASP A 233 9.97 -11.28 -38.06
N GLY A 234 11.29 -11.32 -37.81
CA GLY A 234 12.20 -10.22 -38.14
C GLY A 234 12.12 -9.00 -37.21
N LYS A 235 11.28 -9.04 -36.16
CA LYS A 235 11.19 -7.99 -35.14
C LYS A 235 11.92 -8.41 -33.88
N LEU A 236 12.68 -7.49 -33.30
CA LEU A 236 13.21 -7.67 -31.95
C LEU A 236 12.04 -7.57 -30.95
N ILE A 237 11.99 -8.45 -29.96
CA ILE A 237 11.01 -8.47 -28.88
C ILE A 237 11.77 -8.64 -27.56
N THR A 238 11.50 -7.76 -26.60
CA THR A 238 12.08 -7.83 -25.26
C THR A 238 10.99 -7.94 -24.21
N PRO A 239 10.91 -9.04 -23.44
CA PRO A 239 9.93 -9.16 -22.37
C PRO A 239 10.34 -8.34 -21.14
N TYR A 240 9.35 -7.75 -20.47
CA TYR A 240 9.48 -7.07 -19.18
C TYR A 240 8.47 -7.66 -18.21
N THR A 241 8.91 -8.02 -17.01
CA THR A 241 8.01 -8.35 -15.90
C THR A 241 8.01 -7.20 -14.91
N GLN A 242 6.84 -6.75 -14.50
CA GLN A 242 6.65 -5.57 -13.66
C GLN A 242 5.68 -5.86 -12.51
N GLN A 243 5.97 -5.26 -11.35
CA GLN A 243 5.04 -5.13 -10.23
C GLN A 243 4.79 -3.64 -10.02
N ASN A 244 3.53 -3.19 -10.04
CA ASN A 244 3.17 -1.78 -10.04
C ASN A 244 2.26 -1.47 -8.85
N TYR A 245 2.71 -0.59 -7.95
CA TYR A 245 1.86 0.02 -6.93
C TYR A 245 1.33 1.39 -7.37
N TYR A 246 2.04 2.05 -8.28
CA TYR A 246 1.78 3.44 -8.64
C TYR A 246 1.08 3.57 -10.01
N PRO A 247 -0.10 4.24 -10.08
CA PRO A 247 -0.92 4.28 -11.28
C PRO A 247 -0.60 5.42 -12.28
N ASP A 248 0.56 6.08 -12.29
CA ASP A 248 0.71 7.34 -13.06
C ASP A 248 0.27 7.22 -14.53
N GLY A 249 -0.70 8.08 -14.85
CA GLY A 249 -1.34 8.23 -16.14
C GLY A 249 -0.54 9.02 -17.15
N ASN A 250 0.66 9.49 -16.81
CA ASN A 250 1.54 10.02 -17.83
C ASN A 250 2.07 8.87 -18.69
N GLU A 251 1.96 9.07 -20.02
CA GLU A 251 2.49 8.23 -21.10
C GLU A 251 4.00 7.93 -21.00
N PHE A 252 4.65 8.35 -19.91
CA PHE A 252 6.06 8.22 -19.63
C PHE A 252 6.39 7.82 -18.18
N GLY A 253 5.42 7.29 -17.43
CA GLY A 253 5.76 6.50 -16.23
C GLY A 253 6.64 5.30 -16.59
N PRO A 254 7.34 4.69 -15.62
CA PRO A 254 8.14 3.49 -15.84
C PRO A 254 7.35 2.24 -16.29
N GLY A 255 6.01 2.32 -16.33
CA GLY A 255 5.12 1.39 -17.03
C GLY A 255 4.54 1.93 -18.35
N ALA A 256 4.85 3.15 -18.78
CA ALA A 256 4.20 3.75 -19.93
C ALA A 256 4.86 3.41 -21.28
N CYS A 257 6.10 2.92 -21.25
CA CYS A 257 6.70 2.22 -22.39
C CYS A 257 6.07 0.82 -22.61
N SER A 258 5.02 0.43 -21.86
CA SER A 258 4.33 -0.86 -22.04
C SER A 258 3.34 -0.90 -23.21
N LEU A 259 2.89 0.25 -23.72
CA LEU A 259 1.85 0.29 -24.76
C LEU A 259 2.25 0.99 -26.06
N GLN A 260 3.32 1.80 -26.06
CA GLN A 260 3.75 2.59 -27.23
C GLN A 260 5.14 2.26 -27.75
N CYS A 261 5.89 1.38 -27.08
CA CYS A 261 7.23 0.99 -27.51
C CYS A 261 7.10 -0.26 -28.38
N SER A 262 7.14 -0.10 -29.70
CA SER A 262 7.31 -1.22 -30.62
C SER A 262 8.52 -2.05 -30.15
N ALA A 263 8.38 -3.39 -30.05
CA ALA A 263 9.37 -4.36 -29.55
C ALA A 263 9.33 -4.79 -28.05
N ARG A 264 8.21 -4.69 -27.33
CA ARG A 264 8.10 -5.18 -25.94
C ARG A 264 6.92 -6.14 -25.72
N GLU A 265 7.09 -7.08 -24.80
CA GLU A 265 6.03 -7.89 -24.18
C GLU A 265 6.03 -7.58 -22.68
N ASN A 266 4.92 -7.11 -22.12
CA ASN A 266 4.88 -6.69 -20.73
C ASN A 266 3.98 -7.62 -19.90
N PHE A 267 4.48 -8.06 -18.75
CA PHE A 267 3.71 -8.79 -17.76
C PHE A 267 3.53 -7.89 -16.55
N ASN A 268 2.29 -7.47 -16.28
CA ASN A 268 1.98 -6.48 -15.25
C ASN A 268 1.27 -7.14 -14.07
N THR A 269 1.87 -7.02 -12.89
CA THR A 269 1.24 -7.35 -11.61
C THR A 269 0.82 -6.04 -10.95
N LEU A 270 -0.48 -5.78 -10.91
CA LEU A 270 -1.07 -4.58 -10.29
C LEU A 270 -1.27 -4.84 -8.80
N MET A 271 -0.76 -3.97 -7.93
CA MET A 271 -0.81 -4.17 -6.49
C MET A 271 -1.94 -3.34 -5.86
N PRO A 272 -3.05 -3.96 -5.44
CA PRO A 272 -4.11 -3.26 -4.72
C PRO A 272 -3.71 -2.93 -3.28
N ILE A 273 -4.47 -2.04 -2.64
CA ILE A 273 -4.27 -1.71 -1.24
C ILE A 273 -4.75 -2.87 -0.36
N ASN A 274 -3.89 -3.35 0.54
CA ASN A 274 -4.23 -4.40 1.48
C ASN A 274 -5.24 -3.90 2.55
N GLY A 275 -5.98 -4.83 3.14
CA GLY A 275 -6.90 -4.58 4.25
C GLY A 275 -8.31 -5.10 4.00
N THR A 276 -9.32 -4.43 4.57
CA THR A 276 -10.73 -4.85 4.48
C THR A 276 -11.39 -4.29 3.22
N TRP A 277 -12.16 -5.15 2.55
CA TRP A 277 -12.89 -4.88 1.32
C TRP A 277 -14.34 -5.35 1.47
N VAL A 278 -15.21 -4.79 0.65
CA VAL A 278 -16.65 -5.07 0.63
C VAL A 278 -17.12 -5.31 -0.79
N VAL A 279 -18.12 -6.17 -0.95
CA VAL A 279 -18.88 -6.27 -2.21
C VAL A 279 -19.72 -5.01 -2.33
N GLU A 280 -19.63 -4.31 -3.46
CA GLU A 280 -20.26 -2.99 -3.61
C GLU A 280 -21.78 -3.04 -3.43
N ASP A 281 -22.42 -4.07 -4.00
CA ASP A 281 -23.88 -4.28 -3.88
C ASP A 281 -24.33 -4.65 -2.46
N GLU A 282 -23.40 -5.01 -1.58
CA GLU A 282 -23.66 -5.36 -0.18
C GLU A 282 -23.32 -4.21 0.79
N LEU A 283 -22.92 -3.04 0.29
CA LEU A 283 -22.57 -1.87 1.11
C LEU A 283 -23.82 -1.11 1.61
N THR A 284 -24.63 -1.79 2.43
CA THR A 284 -25.91 -1.26 2.93
C THR A 284 -25.81 -0.58 4.30
N GLY A 285 -24.64 -0.64 4.95
CA GLY A 285 -24.44 -0.20 6.34
C GLY A 285 -24.99 -1.18 7.38
N LYS A 286 -25.53 -2.32 6.97
CA LYS A 286 -26.02 -3.38 7.85
C LYS A 286 -24.98 -4.51 8.01
N PRO A 287 -25.08 -5.33 9.06
CA PRO A 287 -24.20 -6.49 9.23
C PRO A 287 -24.37 -7.50 8.08
N GLY A 288 -23.27 -8.09 7.64
CA GLY A 288 -23.26 -9.01 6.51
C GLY A 288 -21.97 -9.81 6.47
N ARG A 289 -21.50 -10.09 5.25
CA ARG A 289 -20.18 -10.70 4.99
C ARG A 289 -19.20 -9.65 4.48
N GLY A 290 -17.94 -10.01 4.39
CA GLY A 290 -16.91 -9.15 3.81
C GLY A 290 -15.61 -9.91 3.67
N LEU A 291 -14.60 -9.22 3.13
CA LEU A 291 -13.32 -9.83 2.83
C LEU A 291 -12.16 -9.00 3.39
N ALA A 292 -11.11 -9.70 3.80
CA ALA A 292 -9.79 -9.13 4.02
C ALA A 292 -8.86 -9.67 2.94
N LEU A 293 -8.20 -8.76 2.23
CA LEU A 293 -7.28 -9.06 1.15
C LEU A 293 -5.89 -8.54 1.53
N ASP A 294 -4.89 -9.40 1.42
CA ASP A 294 -3.50 -9.05 1.58
C ASP A 294 -2.71 -9.62 0.40
N ILE A 295 -2.11 -8.74 -0.41
CA ILE A 295 -1.23 -9.11 -1.50
C ILE A 295 0.19 -8.70 -1.13
N GLN A 296 1.06 -9.70 -1.10
CA GLN A 296 2.47 -9.55 -0.74
C GLN A 296 3.33 -10.25 -1.78
N GLY A 297 4.13 -9.47 -2.51
CA GLY A 297 4.92 -10.01 -3.60
C GLY A 297 4.03 -10.62 -4.70
N SER A 298 4.19 -11.92 -4.93
CA SER A 298 3.37 -12.72 -5.87
C SER A 298 2.36 -13.62 -5.15
N THR A 299 2.02 -13.34 -3.89
CA THR A 299 1.06 -14.13 -3.11
C THR A 299 -0.15 -13.28 -2.78
N ALA A 300 -1.33 -13.76 -3.15
CA ALA A 300 -2.60 -13.22 -2.67
C ALA A 300 -3.10 -14.08 -1.51
N ILE A 301 -3.53 -13.44 -0.44
CA ILE A 301 -4.19 -14.05 0.71
C ILE A 301 -5.57 -13.42 0.82
N LEU A 302 -6.60 -14.26 0.80
CA LEU A 302 -7.98 -13.83 0.92
C LEU A 302 -8.61 -14.53 2.12
N GLN A 303 -9.22 -13.74 3.00
CA GLN A 303 -10.02 -14.21 4.11
C GLN A 303 -11.43 -13.64 3.96
N ILE A 304 -12.44 -14.49 4.09
CA ILE A 304 -13.84 -14.10 3.97
C ILE A 304 -14.54 -14.51 5.25
N PHE A 305 -15.14 -13.56 5.96
CA PHE A 305 -16.12 -13.88 6.99
C PHE A 305 -17.49 -13.91 6.34
N ASN A 306 -18.23 -15.01 6.55
CA ASN A 306 -19.56 -15.20 6.01
C ASN A 306 -20.35 -16.14 6.93
N TYR A 307 -21.38 -16.78 6.39
CA TYR A 307 -22.25 -17.67 7.13
C TYR A 307 -22.34 -19.01 6.42
N ARG A 308 -22.62 -20.06 7.17
CA ARG A 308 -23.02 -21.36 6.65
C ARG A 308 -24.48 -21.32 6.17
N PRO A 309 -24.95 -22.29 5.36
CA PRO A 309 -26.34 -22.34 4.90
C PRO A 309 -27.39 -22.36 6.03
N ASP A 310 -26.99 -22.84 7.22
CA ASP A 310 -27.82 -22.84 8.45
C ASP A 310 -27.83 -21.48 9.18
N GLY A 311 -27.10 -20.49 8.68
CA GLY A 311 -27.00 -19.14 9.24
C GLY A 311 -25.95 -18.99 10.34
N GLN A 312 -25.22 -20.05 10.71
CA GLN A 312 -24.12 -19.92 11.68
C GLN A 312 -22.96 -19.12 11.08
N PRO A 313 -22.33 -18.21 11.84
CA PRO A 313 -21.14 -17.53 11.37
C PRO A 313 -20.02 -18.54 11.07
N SER A 314 -19.18 -18.21 10.10
CA SER A 314 -17.96 -18.96 9.79
C SER A 314 -16.97 -18.03 9.06
N PHE A 315 -15.82 -18.57 8.70
CA PHE A 315 -14.89 -17.91 7.81
C PHE A 315 -14.19 -18.92 6.90
N HIS A 316 -13.77 -18.43 5.75
CA HIS A 316 -12.98 -19.18 4.79
C HIS A 316 -11.72 -18.40 4.46
N MET A 317 -10.62 -19.10 4.21
CA MET A 317 -9.39 -18.45 3.81
C MET A 317 -8.57 -19.31 2.87
N GLY A 318 -7.71 -18.65 2.10
CA GLY A 318 -6.69 -19.31 1.32
C GLY A 318 -5.65 -18.36 0.79
N SER A 319 -4.66 -18.94 0.14
CA SER A 319 -3.60 -18.21 -0.55
C SER A 319 -3.33 -18.82 -1.91
N ALA A 320 -2.94 -18.00 -2.88
CA ALA A 320 -2.53 -18.46 -4.19
C ALA A 320 -1.48 -17.53 -4.81
N ASP A 321 -0.88 -17.99 -5.91
CA ASP A 321 -0.07 -17.14 -6.76
C ASP A 321 -0.92 -16.00 -7.34
N TYR A 322 -0.37 -14.79 -7.28
CA TYR A 322 -0.94 -13.56 -7.79
C TYR A 322 -0.08 -13.06 -8.94
N VAL A 323 -0.62 -13.11 -10.16
CA VAL A 323 0.15 -13.02 -11.39
C VAL A 323 -0.54 -12.19 -12.46
N SER A 324 0.24 -11.66 -13.40
CA SER A 324 -0.27 -11.01 -14.61
C SER A 324 -1.25 -11.93 -15.36
N LYS A 325 -2.36 -11.38 -15.84
CA LYS A 325 -3.37 -12.12 -16.62
C LYS A 325 -2.85 -12.57 -17.99
N GLY A 326 -1.83 -11.87 -18.51
CA GLY A 326 -1.16 -12.22 -19.76
C GLY A 326 -0.22 -11.12 -20.26
N VAL A 327 0.38 -11.37 -21.42
CA VAL A 327 1.23 -10.40 -22.15
C VAL A 327 0.41 -9.18 -22.55
N ASP A 328 0.97 -8.00 -22.30
CA ASP A 328 0.43 -6.68 -22.61
C ASP A 328 -0.99 -6.44 -22.04
N THR A 329 -1.37 -7.24 -21.05
CA THR A 329 -2.55 -6.99 -20.24
C THR A 329 -2.21 -6.07 -19.08
N LEU A 330 -3.16 -5.21 -18.73
CA LEU A 330 -3.14 -4.43 -17.49
C LEU A 330 -4.14 -5.05 -16.51
N ALA A 331 -4.04 -6.36 -16.33
CA ALA A 331 -4.89 -7.11 -15.43
C ALA A 331 -4.06 -8.17 -14.69
N THR A 332 -4.46 -8.46 -13.46
CA THR A 332 -3.78 -9.37 -12.56
C THR A 332 -4.82 -10.23 -11.86
N VAL A 333 -4.52 -11.53 -11.73
CA VAL A 333 -5.49 -12.53 -11.30
C VAL A 333 -4.91 -13.45 -10.22
N ALA A 334 -5.80 -14.02 -9.43
CA ALA A 334 -5.51 -15.17 -8.56
C ALA A 334 -6.74 -16.09 -8.47
N THR A 335 -6.50 -17.39 -8.41
CA THR A 335 -7.52 -18.42 -8.11
C THR A 335 -7.19 -18.99 -6.75
N ILE A 336 -7.99 -18.66 -5.75
CA ILE A 336 -7.68 -18.87 -4.33
C ILE A 336 -8.63 -19.91 -3.75
N PRO A 337 -8.12 -21.05 -3.22
CA PRO A 337 -8.99 -22.05 -2.59
C PRO A 337 -9.61 -21.47 -1.31
N MET A 338 -10.93 -21.61 -1.13
CA MET A 338 -11.64 -21.14 0.06
C MET A 338 -11.86 -22.29 1.04
N ASP A 339 -10.89 -22.47 1.94
CA ASP A 339 -10.93 -23.53 2.94
C ASP A 339 -11.53 -23.04 4.27
N GLU A 340 -12.33 -23.92 4.89
CA GLU A 340 -12.87 -23.75 6.24
C GLU A 340 -12.05 -24.59 7.23
N TYR A 341 -11.85 -24.05 8.43
CA TYR A 341 -11.14 -24.72 9.51
C TYR A 341 -12.04 -24.86 10.75
N ALA A 342 -11.71 -25.78 11.66
CA ALA A 342 -12.43 -26.00 12.91
C ALA A 342 -11.46 -26.29 14.07
N ASN A 343 -11.98 -26.33 15.29
CA ASN A 343 -11.27 -26.74 16.51
C ASN A 343 -10.03 -25.90 16.86
N GLY A 344 -9.94 -24.67 16.36
CA GLY A 344 -8.90 -23.73 16.78
C GLY A 344 -9.23 -23.03 18.09
N ARG A 345 -8.38 -22.08 18.50
CA ARG A 345 -8.51 -21.37 19.78
C ARG A 345 -9.79 -20.52 19.85
N SER A 346 -10.57 -20.70 20.92
CA SER A 346 -11.65 -19.78 21.30
C SER A 346 -11.15 -18.63 22.17
N ILE A 347 -11.91 -17.53 22.22
CA ILE A 347 -11.61 -16.41 23.13
C ILE A 347 -11.73 -16.90 24.59
N GLY A 348 -10.70 -16.60 25.39
CA GLY A 348 -10.47 -17.10 26.74
C GLY A 348 -9.97 -18.56 26.78
N GLY A 349 -9.83 -19.21 25.62
CA GLY A 349 -9.42 -20.59 25.49
C GLY A 349 -7.91 -20.80 25.44
N VAL A 350 -7.51 -22.06 25.62
CA VAL A 350 -6.11 -22.50 25.48
C VAL A 350 -5.65 -22.35 24.03
N GLN A 351 -4.36 -22.06 23.85
CA GLN A 351 -3.75 -22.00 22.53
C GLN A 351 -3.82 -23.38 21.86
N GLN A 352 -4.47 -23.44 20.70
CA GLN A 352 -4.57 -24.66 19.89
C GLN A 352 -4.67 -24.32 18.40
N PRO A 353 -3.99 -25.08 17.53
CA PRO A 353 -4.10 -24.91 16.09
C PRO A 353 -5.46 -25.43 15.60
N ALA A 354 -5.98 -24.78 14.58
CA ALA A 354 -7.16 -25.27 13.90
C ALA A 354 -6.85 -26.44 12.96
N GLN A 355 -7.88 -27.19 12.62
CA GLN A 355 -7.83 -28.33 11.71
C GLN A 355 -8.64 -28.00 10.46
N TRP A 356 -8.14 -28.39 9.29
CA TRP A 356 -8.91 -28.27 8.05
C TRP A 356 -10.22 -29.04 8.18
N ARG A 357 -11.33 -28.42 7.79
CA ARG A 357 -12.68 -28.98 7.88
C ARG A 357 -13.23 -29.31 6.51
N SER A 358 -13.20 -28.34 5.60
CA SER A 358 -13.85 -28.44 4.30
C SER A 358 -13.24 -27.47 3.29
N HIS A 359 -13.54 -27.70 2.01
CA HIS A 359 -13.21 -26.83 0.90
C HIS A 359 -14.51 -26.36 0.24
N ALA A 360 -14.74 -25.04 0.20
CA ALA A 360 -15.98 -24.46 -0.31
C ALA A 360 -15.98 -24.22 -1.83
N GLY A 361 -14.82 -24.34 -2.48
CA GLY A 361 -14.57 -23.96 -3.88
C GLY A 361 -13.50 -22.88 -3.97
N ASP A 362 -13.26 -22.38 -5.18
CA ASP A 362 -12.26 -21.35 -5.43
C ASP A 362 -12.91 -19.96 -5.55
N ALA A 363 -12.25 -18.96 -4.99
CA ALA A 363 -12.50 -17.56 -5.27
C ALA A 363 -11.58 -17.09 -6.41
N LEU A 364 -12.14 -16.40 -7.41
CA LEU A 364 -11.35 -15.77 -8.48
C LEU A 364 -11.27 -14.27 -8.22
N LEU A 365 -10.05 -13.76 -8.16
CA LEU A 365 -9.76 -12.35 -7.94
C LEU A 365 -9.21 -11.74 -9.22
N GLU A 366 -9.70 -10.56 -9.61
CA GLU A 366 -9.15 -9.79 -10.74
C GLU A 366 -9.06 -8.30 -10.40
N PHE A 367 -7.88 -7.73 -10.61
CA PHE A 367 -7.65 -6.30 -10.62
C PHE A 367 -7.21 -5.91 -12.02
N ALA A 368 -7.89 -4.92 -12.61
CA ALA A 368 -7.62 -4.47 -13.96
C ALA A 368 -7.60 -2.95 -14.04
N TYR A 369 -6.75 -2.44 -14.92
CA TYR A 369 -6.67 -1.05 -15.30
C TYR A 369 -7.11 -0.89 -16.76
N GLN A 370 -8.07 0.01 -17.02
CA GLN A 370 -8.64 0.23 -18.35
C GLN A 370 -8.24 1.62 -18.86
N LYS A 371 -7.41 1.67 -19.91
CA LYS A 371 -6.78 2.93 -20.36
C LYS A 371 -7.62 3.77 -21.33
N PHE A 372 -8.55 3.20 -22.10
CA PHE A 372 -8.99 3.87 -23.34
C PHE A 372 -10.46 3.75 -23.78
N ASN A 373 -11.38 3.09 -23.06
CA ASN A 373 -12.79 3.01 -23.49
C ASN A 373 -13.79 2.84 -22.33
N ALA A 374 -13.36 3.08 -21.09
CA ALA A 374 -14.27 3.00 -19.94
C ALA A 374 -15.06 4.32 -19.82
N GLN A 375 -16.24 4.27 -19.22
CA GLN A 375 -16.91 5.50 -18.78
C GLN A 375 -15.97 6.26 -17.82
N PRO A 376 -15.96 7.61 -17.80
CA PRO A 376 -15.01 8.42 -17.02
C PRO A 376 -14.90 8.05 -15.53
N GLN A 377 -15.88 7.35 -14.96
CA GLN A 377 -15.93 7.04 -13.53
C GLN A 377 -15.05 5.84 -13.10
N GLU A 378 -14.51 5.04 -14.03
CA GLU A 378 -13.86 3.75 -13.72
C GLU A 378 -12.34 3.70 -14.00
N GLU A 379 -11.78 4.76 -14.60
CA GLU A 379 -10.48 4.70 -15.30
C GLU A 379 -9.24 4.50 -14.40
N TRP A 380 -9.32 4.61 -13.06
CA TRP A 380 -8.11 4.70 -12.20
C TRP A 380 -8.20 3.99 -10.85
N GLN A 381 -9.04 2.98 -10.71
CA GLN A 381 -9.39 2.44 -9.38
C GLN A 381 -8.86 1.04 -9.06
N TYR A 382 -8.00 0.39 -9.86
CA TYR A 382 -7.51 -0.97 -9.54
C TYR A 382 -6.91 -1.13 -8.13
N TRP A 383 -6.32 -0.07 -7.58
CA TRP A 383 -5.81 -0.04 -6.21
C TRP A 383 -6.87 -0.09 -5.10
N THR A 384 -8.11 0.28 -5.39
CA THR A 384 -9.22 0.41 -4.43
C THR A 384 -10.52 -0.26 -4.88
N SER A 385 -10.56 -0.82 -6.08
CA SER A 385 -11.68 -1.57 -6.64
C SER A 385 -11.18 -2.75 -7.49
N GLY A 386 -11.91 -3.85 -7.49
CA GLY A 386 -11.61 -5.02 -8.32
C GLY A 386 -12.86 -5.87 -8.54
N LEU A 387 -12.66 -7.06 -9.10
CA LEU A 387 -13.68 -8.09 -9.22
C LEU A 387 -13.31 -9.28 -8.33
N VAL A 388 -14.33 -9.85 -7.69
CA VAL A 388 -14.23 -11.16 -7.05
C VAL A 388 -15.37 -12.05 -7.54
N GLN A 389 -15.07 -13.30 -7.85
CA GLN A 389 -16.06 -14.35 -8.01
C GLN A 389 -15.92 -15.30 -6.82
N LEU A 390 -16.97 -15.40 -6.00
CA LEU A 390 -17.01 -16.31 -4.86
C LEU A 390 -17.57 -17.68 -5.27
N PRO A 391 -17.29 -18.76 -4.49
CA PRO A 391 -17.81 -20.08 -4.80
C PRO A 391 -19.33 -20.09 -5.01
N GLY A 392 -19.77 -20.63 -6.14
CA GLY A 392 -21.21 -20.70 -6.50
C GLY A 392 -21.86 -19.37 -6.86
N GLU A 393 -21.09 -18.30 -7.06
CA GLU A 393 -21.60 -16.96 -7.37
C GLU A 393 -21.07 -16.43 -8.71
N GLN A 394 -21.74 -15.41 -9.24
CA GLN A 394 -21.25 -14.64 -10.39
C GLN A 394 -20.15 -13.66 -9.94
N PRO A 395 -19.24 -13.24 -10.83
CA PRO A 395 -18.30 -12.17 -10.54
C PRO A 395 -19.02 -10.89 -10.12
N VAL A 396 -18.59 -10.29 -9.02
CA VAL A 396 -19.12 -9.03 -8.47
C VAL A 396 -18.00 -8.02 -8.22
N ARG A 397 -18.35 -6.73 -8.18
CA ARG A 397 -17.39 -5.67 -7.83
C ARG A 397 -17.11 -5.67 -6.33
N ILE A 398 -15.85 -5.46 -6.00
CA ILE A 398 -15.38 -5.19 -4.65
C ILE A 398 -14.72 -3.83 -4.57
N ARG A 399 -14.80 -3.20 -3.40
CA ARG A 399 -14.14 -1.93 -3.09
C ARG A 399 -13.45 -1.98 -1.74
N ARG A 400 -12.32 -1.29 -1.61
CA ARG A 400 -11.62 -1.10 -0.34
C ARG A 400 -12.55 -0.36 0.62
N LEU A 401 -12.81 -0.96 1.78
CA LEU A 401 -13.69 -0.38 2.79
C LEU A 401 -13.12 0.93 3.33
N GLN A 402 -13.91 2.00 3.24
CA GLN A 402 -13.66 3.27 3.90
C GLN A 402 -14.61 3.37 5.10
N LEU A 403 -14.07 3.30 6.31
CA LEU A 403 -14.86 3.44 7.54
C LEU A 403 -15.32 4.89 7.75
N GLU A 404 -14.52 5.82 7.26
CA GLU A 404 -14.84 7.24 7.26
C GLU A 404 -14.99 7.73 5.83
N ARG A 405 -16.23 7.99 5.43
CA ARG A 405 -16.52 8.68 4.18
C ARG A 405 -16.67 10.16 4.49
N ALA A 406 -15.98 11.01 3.75
CA ALA A 406 -16.24 12.44 3.79
C ALA A 406 -17.68 12.72 3.34
N GLU A 407 -18.36 13.65 4.02
CA GLU A 407 -19.73 14.05 3.64
C GLU A 407 -19.71 14.87 2.36
N THR A 408 -18.63 15.63 2.16
CA THR A 408 -18.42 16.48 0.99
C THR A 408 -17.08 16.19 0.31
N TRP A 409 -16.99 16.48 -0.99
CA TRP A 409 -15.74 16.31 -1.74
C TRP A 409 -14.55 17.09 -1.12
N PRO A 410 -14.71 18.35 -0.66
CA PRO A 410 -13.59 19.11 -0.08
C PRO A 410 -13.01 18.50 1.20
N GLU A 411 -13.85 17.88 2.03
CA GLU A 411 -13.41 17.25 3.29
C GLU A 411 -12.38 16.14 3.07
N GLU A 412 -12.43 15.45 1.92
CA GLU A 412 -11.46 14.40 1.59
C GLU A 412 -10.02 14.94 1.50
N PHE A 413 -9.86 16.22 1.14
CA PHE A 413 -8.58 16.88 0.92
C PHE A 413 -8.02 17.58 2.16
N LEU A 414 -8.77 17.67 3.25
CA LEU A 414 -8.25 18.21 4.49
C LEU A 414 -7.05 17.39 4.99
N GLY A 415 -6.03 18.06 5.51
CA GLY A 415 -4.79 17.45 5.99
C GLY A 415 -3.54 18.15 5.49
N GLN A 416 -2.38 17.54 5.78
CA GLN A 416 -1.07 18.07 5.41
C GLN A 416 -0.58 17.41 4.12
N TRP A 417 -0.11 18.23 3.19
CA TRP A 417 0.34 17.83 1.86
C TRP A 417 1.78 18.30 1.60
N PHE A 418 2.50 17.57 0.77
CA PHE A 418 3.83 17.89 0.28
C PHE A 418 3.81 18.01 -1.24
N LEU A 419 4.50 19.01 -1.78
CA LEU A 419 4.65 19.26 -3.21
C LEU A 419 6.08 18.93 -3.64
N PRO A 420 6.32 17.73 -4.23
CA PRO A 420 7.62 17.35 -4.78
C PRO A 420 8.27 18.41 -5.66
N ALA A 421 7.50 19.02 -6.57
CA ALA A 421 8.01 19.99 -7.53
C ALA A 421 8.53 21.29 -6.89
N LEU A 422 8.04 21.62 -5.69
CA LEU A 422 8.36 22.86 -4.98
C LEU A 422 9.14 22.61 -3.69
N GLN A 423 9.36 21.35 -3.31
CA GLN A 423 9.98 20.93 -2.04
C GLN A 423 9.37 21.67 -0.83
N THR A 424 8.05 21.82 -0.81
CA THR A 424 7.34 22.53 0.26
C THR A 424 6.07 21.80 0.67
N SER A 425 5.61 22.06 1.89
CA SER A 425 4.38 21.53 2.45
C SER A 425 3.35 22.62 2.70
N PHE A 426 2.08 22.23 2.65
CA PHE A 426 0.96 23.09 2.99
C PHE A 426 -0.13 22.27 3.68
N THR A 427 -1.01 22.96 4.42
CA THR A 427 -2.12 22.32 5.14
C THR A 427 -3.43 22.88 4.64
N LEU A 428 -4.32 22.00 4.21
CA LEU A 428 -5.72 22.33 3.94
C LEU A 428 -6.51 22.04 5.22
N SER A 429 -7.05 23.08 5.84
CA SER A 429 -7.69 22.99 7.16
C SER A 429 -9.10 23.56 7.20
N LYS A 430 -9.55 24.25 6.15
CA LYS A 430 -10.87 24.88 6.08
C LYS A 430 -11.57 24.54 4.77
N ILE A 431 -12.89 24.69 4.78
CA ILE A 431 -13.73 24.52 3.59
C ILE A 431 -14.37 25.87 3.28
N GLU A 432 -14.20 26.32 2.05
CA GLU A 432 -14.82 27.54 1.52
C GLU A 432 -15.59 27.21 0.23
N GLY A 433 -16.93 27.21 0.32
CA GLY A 433 -17.79 26.78 -0.77
C GLY A 433 -17.54 25.32 -1.14
N ASN A 434 -17.02 25.07 -2.35
CA ASN A 434 -16.70 23.74 -2.85
C ASN A 434 -15.18 23.49 -2.93
N ALA A 435 -14.40 24.15 -2.08
CA ALA A 435 -12.95 24.03 -2.04
C ALA A 435 -12.44 23.76 -0.64
N ALA A 436 -11.38 22.96 -0.53
CA ALA A 436 -10.55 22.86 0.65
C ALA A 436 -9.44 23.91 0.55
N VAL A 437 -9.26 24.72 1.58
CA VAL A 437 -8.34 25.86 1.58
C VAL A 437 -7.41 25.83 2.79
N SER A 438 -6.22 26.39 2.62
CA SER A 438 -5.30 26.65 3.73
C SER A 438 -5.76 27.86 4.54
N GLU A 439 -5.33 27.92 5.79
CA GLU A 439 -5.70 29.01 6.71
C GLU A 439 -5.22 30.39 6.25
N ASP A 440 -4.10 30.45 5.55
CA ASP A 440 -3.53 31.67 4.96
C ASP A 440 -4.10 32.02 3.58
N GLY A 441 -4.99 31.18 3.03
CA GLY A 441 -5.57 31.35 1.70
C GLY A 441 -4.58 31.19 0.52
N LEU A 442 -3.36 30.71 0.78
CA LEU A 442 -2.35 30.50 -0.26
C LEU A 442 -2.57 29.21 -1.05
N ALA A 443 -3.20 28.19 -0.47
CA ALA A 443 -3.53 26.93 -1.13
C ALA A 443 -5.04 26.71 -1.19
N SER A 444 -5.53 26.24 -2.34
CA SER A 444 -6.93 25.90 -2.57
C SER A 444 -7.03 24.71 -3.51
N CYS A 445 -7.80 23.70 -3.12
CA CYS A 445 -8.10 22.51 -3.92
C CYS A 445 -9.60 22.36 -4.11
N ARG A 446 -10.04 22.18 -5.36
CA ARG A 446 -11.45 22.13 -5.75
C ARG A 446 -11.71 21.03 -6.78
N PRO A 447 -12.97 20.58 -6.94
CA PRO A 447 -13.31 19.71 -8.05
C PRO A 447 -12.95 20.39 -9.37
N PRO A 448 -12.48 19.61 -10.37
CA PRO A 448 -12.17 20.13 -11.69
C PRO A 448 -13.42 20.73 -12.36
N VAL A 449 -13.21 21.73 -13.21
CA VAL A 449 -14.27 22.65 -13.66
C VAL A 449 -15.19 22.05 -14.74
N THR A 450 -14.79 21.00 -15.46
CA THR A 450 -15.57 20.40 -16.57
C THR A 450 -15.15 18.97 -16.92
N GLY A 451 -16.10 18.02 -16.99
CA GLY A 451 -16.02 16.78 -17.78
C GLY A 451 -14.92 15.75 -17.44
N SER A 452 -13.98 16.09 -16.57
CA SER A 452 -12.98 15.17 -16.03
C SER A 452 -13.64 14.22 -15.04
N ALA A 453 -13.23 12.96 -15.11
CA ALA A 453 -13.58 11.89 -14.19
C ALA A 453 -13.71 12.35 -12.72
N ASP A 454 -14.67 11.77 -11.97
CA ASP A 454 -14.96 12.03 -10.53
C ASP A 454 -13.76 11.81 -9.58
N ASN A 455 -12.60 11.51 -10.13
CA ASN A 455 -11.37 11.12 -9.49
C ASN A 455 -10.21 12.10 -9.75
N GLN A 456 -10.48 13.36 -10.12
CA GLN A 456 -9.43 14.38 -10.21
C GLN A 456 -9.68 15.54 -9.25
N VAL A 457 -8.61 16.24 -8.90
CA VAL A 457 -8.61 17.45 -8.07
C VAL A 457 -7.76 18.51 -8.73
N SER A 458 -8.28 19.73 -8.81
CA SER A 458 -7.53 20.90 -9.25
C SER A 458 -7.03 21.69 -8.05
N CYS A 459 -5.71 21.80 -7.88
CA CYS A 459 -5.10 22.52 -6.77
C CYS A 459 -4.27 23.70 -7.27
N ILE A 460 -4.45 24.83 -6.59
CA ILE A 460 -3.67 26.05 -6.78
C ILE A 460 -2.93 26.35 -5.49
N VAL A 461 -1.61 26.52 -5.57
CA VAL A 461 -0.76 26.92 -4.46
C VAL A 461 0.02 28.17 -4.86
N ARG A 462 -0.25 29.28 -4.18
CA ARG A 462 0.40 30.58 -4.38
C ARG A 462 1.73 30.61 -3.64
N LEU A 463 2.75 31.07 -4.33
CA LEU A 463 4.11 31.24 -3.83
C LEU A 463 4.35 32.70 -3.44
N GLY A 464 5.30 32.92 -2.53
CA GLY A 464 5.57 34.25 -1.97
C GLY A 464 6.08 35.29 -2.97
N ASP A 465 6.49 34.88 -4.17
CA ASP A 465 6.96 35.71 -5.28
C ASP A 465 5.84 36.10 -6.27
N GLY A 466 4.60 35.70 -5.99
CA GLY A 466 3.45 35.91 -6.88
C GLY A 466 3.27 34.83 -7.95
N ALA A 467 4.16 33.83 -8.02
CA ALA A 467 3.94 32.66 -8.86
C ALA A 467 2.87 31.73 -8.23
N SER A 468 2.28 30.86 -9.05
CA SER A 468 1.35 29.84 -8.57
C SER A 468 1.61 28.51 -9.24
N TRP A 469 1.63 27.45 -8.44
CA TRP A 469 1.56 26.09 -8.94
C TRP A 469 0.11 25.71 -9.16
N ASN A 470 -0.20 25.18 -10.34
CA ASN A 470 -1.53 24.69 -10.70
C ASN A 470 -1.41 23.34 -11.42
N ARG A 471 -2.01 22.32 -10.82
CA ARG A 471 -2.10 20.98 -11.41
C ARG A 471 -3.41 20.31 -11.05
N ASP A 472 -3.90 19.55 -12.02
CA ASP A 472 -4.86 18.50 -11.76
C ASP A 472 -4.09 17.24 -11.31
N SER A 473 -4.50 16.66 -10.19
CA SER A 473 -3.97 15.40 -9.68
C SER A 473 -5.09 14.37 -9.67
N PRO A 474 -4.79 13.07 -9.87
CA PRO A 474 -5.71 12.02 -9.48
C PRO A 474 -6.13 12.21 -8.02
N LYS A 475 -7.29 11.68 -7.68
CA LYS A 475 -7.91 11.60 -6.36
C LYS A 475 -7.54 10.24 -5.76
N PRO A 476 -6.68 10.21 -4.74
CA PRO A 476 -6.65 9.07 -3.86
C PRO A 476 -6.90 9.46 -2.41
N LEU A 477 -7.55 8.53 -1.72
CA LEU A 477 -7.69 8.49 -0.27
C LEU A 477 -6.34 8.61 0.46
N MET A 478 -5.23 8.27 -0.20
CA MET A 478 -3.90 8.12 0.41
C MET A 478 -2.78 8.90 -0.32
N ASN A 479 -3.06 9.67 -1.37
CA ASN A 479 -2.12 10.17 -2.40
C ASN A 479 -0.63 10.14 -2.01
N ARG A 480 0.06 9.04 -2.35
CA ARG A 480 1.48 8.84 -2.04
C ARG A 480 2.25 8.62 -3.33
N GLY A 481 2.03 9.47 -4.34
CA GLY A 481 2.82 9.36 -5.55
C GLY A 481 2.46 10.33 -6.65
N GLY A 482 1.29 11.00 -6.58
CA GLY A 482 0.90 12.04 -7.52
C GLY A 482 1.75 13.32 -7.41
N ALA A 483 1.26 14.36 -8.09
CA ALA A 483 1.88 15.69 -8.06
C ALA A 483 1.89 16.33 -6.66
N MET A 484 1.13 15.75 -5.72
CA MET A 484 1.13 16.08 -4.31
C MET A 484 1.11 14.78 -3.49
N ILE A 485 1.77 14.79 -2.33
CA ILE A 485 1.84 13.64 -1.42
C ILE A 485 1.17 14.01 -0.09
N ARG A 486 0.22 13.18 0.37
CA ARG A 486 -0.42 13.36 1.67
C ARG A 486 0.50 12.88 2.79
N LEU A 487 0.90 13.81 3.65
CA LEU A 487 1.70 13.52 4.84
C LEU A 487 0.81 13.19 6.04
N ARG A 488 -0.32 13.90 6.17
CA ARG A 488 -1.29 13.69 7.26
C ARG A 488 -2.72 13.69 6.76
N ASP A 489 -3.56 12.88 7.41
CA ASP A 489 -5.00 12.89 7.17
C ASP A 489 -5.69 14.13 7.77
N ARG A 490 -7.01 14.20 7.60
CA ARG A 490 -7.85 15.29 8.10
C ARG A 490 -7.92 15.39 9.62
N HIS A 491 -7.52 14.33 10.32
CA HIS A 491 -7.45 14.27 11.79
C HIS A 491 -6.03 14.56 12.29
N GLY A 492 -5.08 14.82 11.39
CA GLY A 492 -3.68 15.07 11.71
C GLY A 492 -2.84 13.80 11.90
N ASN A 493 -3.40 12.61 11.67
CA ASN A 493 -2.65 11.36 11.75
C ASN A 493 -1.63 11.29 10.62
N GLY A 494 -0.40 10.87 10.92
CA GLY A 494 0.60 10.61 9.90
C GLY A 494 0.19 9.42 9.02
N VAL A 495 0.31 9.56 7.71
CA VAL A 495 0.10 8.43 6.80
C VAL A 495 1.33 7.51 6.87
N GLY A 496 1.18 6.20 6.58
CA GLY A 496 2.28 5.23 6.49
C GLY A 496 2.51 4.41 7.75
N LEU A 497 3.71 3.84 7.89
CA LEU A 497 4.02 2.91 8.98
C LEU A 497 4.39 3.59 10.30
N GLY A 498 4.50 4.91 10.34
CA GLY A 498 5.01 5.64 11.52
C GLY A 498 6.47 5.29 11.83
N GLN A 499 6.91 5.56 13.05
CA GLN A 499 8.27 5.24 13.49
C GLN A 499 8.37 3.74 13.80
N LEU A 500 9.32 3.06 13.18
CA LEU A 500 9.58 1.65 13.46
C LEU A 500 10.51 1.50 14.67
N ASP A 501 10.21 0.52 15.53
CA ASP A 501 11.10 0.09 16.60
C ASP A 501 12.28 -0.67 15.98
N TRP A 502 13.34 0.06 15.65
CA TRP A 502 14.62 -0.53 15.31
C TRP A 502 15.38 -0.77 16.61
N ALA A 503 15.58 -2.05 16.97
CA ALA A 503 16.56 -2.37 18.01
C ALA A 503 17.89 -1.74 17.58
N LYS A 504 18.40 -0.82 18.40
CA LYS A 504 19.78 -0.34 18.28
C LYS A 504 20.64 -1.47 18.83
N ASP A 505 20.90 -2.47 18.00
CA ASP A 505 21.96 -3.44 18.27
C ASP A 505 23.31 -2.83 17.89
#